data_AF-A0A0D4C2R3-F1
#
_entry.id   AF-A0A0D4C2R3-F1
#
_cell.length_a   1.000
_cell.length_b   1.000
_cell.length_c   1.000
_cell.angle_alpha   90.00
_cell.angle_beta   90.00
_cell.angle_gamma   90.00
#
_symmetry.space_group_name_H-M   'P 1'
#
loop_
_entity.id
_entity.type
_entity.pdbx_description
1 polymer ?
#
loop_
_entity_poly.entity_id
_entity_poly.type
_entity_poly.pdbx_seq_one_letter_code
_entity_poly.pdbx_strand_id
1 'polypeptide(L)'
;MGEAFLGSNPEDMQDLITKINQAVDQIHQAVNGLDSKATSVQWNGPDANNFKHTEWPQHKQNLNKVADDLHQVGQTVQKQRQQQIDTSGH
;
A
#
# COMPACT_ATOMS: atom_id res chain seq x y z
N MET A 1 21.95 12.56 -30.85
CA MET A 1 22.14 11.33 -30.07
C MET A 1 22.27 11.76 -28.62
N GLY A 2 21.13 11.85 -27.94
CA GLY A 2 20.99 12.27 -26.54
C GLY A 2 20.28 11.15 -25.81
N GLU A 3 20.93 10.01 -25.78
CA GLU A 3 20.39 8.73 -25.34
C GLU A 3 21.02 8.40 -23.98
N ALA A 4 20.15 8.11 -22.99
CA ALA A 4 20.43 7.53 -21.67
C ALA A 4 20.43 8.41 -20.39
N PHE A 5 19.81 9.60 -20.36
CA PHE A 5 19.19 10.04 -19.09
C PHE A 5 17.92 9.19 -18.89
N LEU A 6 17.98 8.24 -17.97
CA LEU A 6 17.00 7.17 -17.75
C LEU A 6 15.60 7.68 -17.34
N GLY A 7 14.84 8.24 -18.29
CA GLY A 7 13.37 8.19 -18.44
C GLY A 7 12.42 8.53 -17.29
N SER A 8 12.87 8.86 -16.08
CA SER A 8 12.02 9.13 -14.93
C SER A 8 12.74 10.10 -14.01
N ASN A 9 12.20 11.30 -13.78
CA ASN A 9 12.86 12.25 -12.89
C ASN A 9 12.84 11.70 -11.46
N PRO A 10 13.95 11.83 -10.70
CA PRO A 10 13.99 11.41 -9.30
C PRO A 10 12.94 12.12 -8.43
N GLU A 11 12.49 13.30 -8.86
CA GLU A 11 11.38 14.04 -8.26
C GLU A 11 10.02 13.34 -8.50
N ASP A 12 9.75 12.88 -9.72
CA ASP A 12 8.55 12.07 -10.03
C ASP A 12 8.54 10.77 -9.22
N MET A 13 9.70 10.15 -9.03
CA MET A 13 9.84 8.96 -8.17
C MET A 13 9.54 9.28 -6.71
N GLN A 14 10.00 10.42 -6.21
CA GLN A 14 9.71 10.87 -4.86
C GLN A 14 8.23 11.17 -4.64
N ASP A 15 7.57 11.79 -5.62
CA ASP A 15 6.12 12.00 -5.60
C ASP A 15 5.37 10.66 -5.57
N LEU A 16 5.78 9.70 -6.41
CA LEU A 16 5.20 8.35 -6.42
C LEU A 16 5.36 7.64 -5.08
N ILE A 17 6.56 7.65 -4.48
CA ILE A 17 6.80 7.07 -3.15
C ILE A 17 5.89 7.72 -2.10
N THR A 18 5.73 9.04 -2.16
CA THR A 18 4.88 9.78 -1.23
C THR A 18 3.41 9.35 -1.36
N LYS A 19 2.90 9.25 -2.58
CA LYS A 19 1.53 8.80 -2.87
C LYS A 19 1.31 7.35 -2.45
N ILE A 20 2.28 6.47 -2.68
CA ILE A 20 2.25 5.07 -2.24
C ILE A 20 2.12 5.01 -0.71
N ASN A 21 2.98 5.72 0.01
CA ASN A 21 2.95 5.73 1.47
C ASN A 21 1.62 6.29 2.02
N GLN A 22 1.08 7.33 1.38
CA GLN A 22 -0.24 7.86 1.73
C GLN A 22 -1.36 6.84 1.49
N ALA A 23 -1.34 6.12 0.36
CA ALA A 23 -2.33 5.09 0.06
C ALA A 23 -2.26 3.91 1.05
N VAL A 24 -1.04 3.48 1.41
CA VAL A 24 -0.82 2.44 2.43
C VAL A 24 -1.42 2.86 3.78
N ASP A 25 -1.15 4.09 4.22
CA ASP A 25 -1.71 4.61 5.48
C ASP A 25 -3.25 4.66 5.43
N GLN A 26 -3.82 5.14 4.31
CA GLN A 26 -5.26 5.17 4.10
C GLN A 26 -5.89 3.76 4.13
N ILE A 27 -5.24 2.76 3.54
CA ILE A 27 -5.69 1.37 3.59
C ILE A 27 -5.69 0.88 5.04
N HIS A 28 -4.61 1.11 5.79
CA HIS A 28 -4.53 0.71 7.19
C HIS A 28 -5.60 1.39 8.06
N GLN A 29 -5.81 2.70 7.88
CA GLN A 29 -6.86 3.45 8.57
C GLN A 29 -8.26 2.92 8.23
N ALA A 30 -8.54 2.68 6.94
CA ALA A 30 -9.82 2.15 6.49
C ALA A 30 -10.06 0.74 7.05
N VAL A 31 -9.06 -0.14 6.99
CA VAL A 31 -9.13 -1.50 7.55
C VAL A 31 -9.43 -1.45 9.04
N ASN A 32 -8.74 -0.61 9.81
CA ASN A 32 -8.96 -0.49 11.26
C ASN A 32 -10.35 0.08 11.61
N GLY A 33 -10.82 1.07 10.83
CA GLY A 33 -12.17 1.62 10.99
C GLY A 33 -13.25 0.60 10.67
N LEU A 34 -13.07 -0.15 9.58
CA LEU A 34 -13.97 -1.23 9.18
C LEU A 34 -13.92 -2.40 10.17
N ASP A 35 -12.77 -2.75 10.73
CA ASP A 35 -12.60 -3.80 11.74
C ASP A 35 -13.38 -3.48 13.02
N SER A 36 -13.26 -2.24 13.48
CA SER A 36 -14.02 -1.74 14.63
C SER A 36 -15.53 -1.79 14.38
N LYS A 37 -15.96 -1.48 13.15
CA LYS A 37 -17.37 -1.57 12.77
C LYS A 37 -17.84 -3.02 12.65
N ALA A 38 -17.06 -3.87 11.98
CA ALA A 38 -17.34 -5.29 11.73
C ALA A 38 -17.44 -6.10 13.03
N THR A 39 -16.68 -5.74 14.05
CA THR A 39 -16.79 -6.34 15.38
C THR A 39 -18.00 -5.80 16.15
N SER A 40 -18.27 -4.50 16.06
CA SER A 40 -19.35 -3.78 16.78
C SER A 40 -20.76 -4.03 16.25
N VAL A 41 -20.93 -4.44 15.00
CA VAL A 41 -22.26 -4.64 14.39
C VAL A 41 -23.09 -5.68 15.13
N GLN A 42 -24.33 -5.32 15.45
CA GLN A 42 -25.25 -6.06 16.34
C GLN A 42 -26.24 -6.97 15.59
N TRP A 43 -26.15 -7.09 14.27
CA TRP A 43 -26.87 -8.11 13.50
C TRP A 43 -26.60 -9.49 14.11
N ASN A 44 -27.67 -10.15 14.53
CA ASN A 44 -27.67 -11.48 15.12
C ASN A 44 -28.10 -12.49 14.06
N GLY A 45 -27.32 -13.56 13.88
CA GLY A 45 -27.60 -14.61 12.92
C GLY A 45 -26.35 -15.40 12.54
N PRO A 46 -26.52 -16.58 11.91
CA PRO A 46 -25.40 -17.39 11.44
C PRO A 46 -24.52 -16.64 10.43
N ASP A 47 -25.11 -15.78 9.60
CA ASP A 47 -24.39 -14.95 8.63
C ASP A 47 -23.48 -13.92 9.29
N ALA A 48 -23.96 -13.23 10.34
CA ALA A 48 -23.14 -12.27 11.09
C ALA A 48 -21.96 -12.94 11.80
N ASN A 49 -22.17 -14.15 12.31
CA ASN A 49 -21.10 -14.97 12.88
C ASN A 49 -20.10 -15.38 11.78
N ASN A 50 -20.57 -15.87 10.63
CA ASN A 50 -19.70 -16.25 9.53
C ASN A 50 -18.89 -15.07 8.99
N PHE A 51 -19.51 -13.90 8.87
CA PHE A 51 -18.82 -12.68 8.46
C PHE A 51 -17.71 -12.30 9.45
N LYS A 52 -18.00 -12.23 10.75
CA LYS A 52 -17.03 -11.85 11.79
C LYS A 52 -15.86 -12.84 11.93
N HIS A 53 -16.15 -14.13 11.79
CA HIS A 53 -15.18 -15.19 12.08
C HIS A 53 -14.45 -15.71 10.85
N THR A 54 -15.02 -15.59 9.65
CA THR A 54 -14.48 -16.19 8.42
C THR A 54 -14.17 -15.13 7.37
N GLU A 55 -15.18 -14.37 6.94
CA GLU A 55 -15.03 -13.48 5.78
C GLU A 55 -14.20 -12.24 6.11
N TRP A 56 -14.54 -11.55 7.20
CA TRP A 56 -13.86 -10.31 7.60
C TRP A 56 -12.36 -10.51 7.85
N PRO A 57 -11.90 -11.51 8.63
CA PRO A 57 -10.47 -11.77 8.80
C PRO A 57 -9.74 -12.04 7.49
N GLN A 58 -10.36 -12.76 6.56
CA GLN A 58 -9.80 -13.05 5.24
C GLN A 58 -9.65 -11.78 4.40
N HIS A 59 -10.70 -10.94 4.33
CA HIS A 59 -10.65 -9.66 3.63
C HIS A 59 -9.63 -8.70 4.26
N LYS A 60 -9.59 -8.61 5.60
CA LYS A 60 -8.59 -7.85 6.35
C LYS A 60 -7.18 -8.27 5.96
N GLN A 61 -6.89 -9.58 5.95
CA GLN A 61 -5.59 -10.08 5.55
C GLN A 61 -5.24 -9.69 4.11
N ASN A 62 -6.19 -9.78 3.17
CA ASN A 62 -5.95 -9.41 1.78
C ASN A 62 -5.69 -7.91 1.62
N LEU A 63 -6.41 -7.05 2.34
CA LEU A 63 -6.17 -5.60 2.32
C LEU A 63 -4.79 -5.26 2.90
N ASN A 64 -4.37 -5.91 3.98
CA ASN A 64 -3.02 -5.76 4.52
C ASN A 64 -1.95 -6.23 3.52
N LYS A 65 -2.20 -7.32 2.78
CA LYS A 65 -1.29 -7.77 1.71
C LYS A 65 -1.17 -6.74 0.58
N VAL A 66 -2.27 -6.10 0.19
CA VAL A 66 -2.23 -5.01 -0.81
C VAL A 66 -1.40 -3.84 -0.30
N ALA A 67 -1.56 -3.46 0.97
CA ALA A 67 -0.75 -2.41 1.59
C ALA A 67 0.74 -2.79 1.63
N ASP A 68 1.06 -4.04 1.96
CA ASP A 68 2.44 -4.54 1.96
C ASP A 68 3.05 -4.55 0.55
N ASP A 69 2.30 -4.99 -0.46
CA ASP A 69 2.72 -4.99 -1.87
C ASP A 69 2.99 -3.57 -2.37
N LEU A 70 2.10 -2.62 -2.06
CA LEU A 70 2.31 -1.21 -2.36
C LEU A 70 3.57 -0.67 -1.67
N HIS A 71 3.80 -1.02 -0.41
CA HIS A 71 5.02 -0.63 0.30
C HIS A 71 6.29 -1.23 -0.34
N GLN A 72 6.26 -2.49 -0.79
CA GLN A 72 7.36 -3.11 -1.55
C GLN A 72 7.63 -2.38 -2.87
N VAL A 73 6.60 -1.94 -3.58
CA VAL A 73 6.74 -1.09 -4.78
C VAL A 73 7.44 0.22 -4.41
N GLY A 74 7.01 0.88 -3.34
CA GLY A 74 7.65 2.11 -2.84
C GLY A 74 9.14 1.92 -2.53
N GLN A 75 9.52 0.81 -1.87
CA GLN A 75 10.92 0.47 -1.60
C GLN A 75 11.72 0.22 -2.88
N THR A 76 11.11 -0.43 -3.87
CA THR A 76 11.74 -0.68 -5.17
C THR A 76 12.01 0.62 -5.91
N VAL A 77 11.03 1.53 -5.95
CA VAL A 77 11.16 2.86 -6.56
C VAL A 77 12.22 3.68 -5.83
N GLN A 78 12.23 3.66 -4.49
CA GLN A 78 13.26 4.35 -3.70
C GLN A 78 14.67 3.84 -4.01
N LYS A 79 14.84 2.52 -4.16
CA LYS A 79 16.12 1.91 -4.55
C LYS A 79 16.54 2.36 -5.95
N GLN A 80 15.62 2.34 -6.91
CA GLN A 80 15.89 2.81 -8.28
C GLN A 80 16.29 4.28 -8.31
N ARG A 81 15.57 5.14 -7.59
CA ARG A 81 15.90 6.57 -7.43
C ARG A 81 17.32 6.74 -6.90
N GLN A 82 17.70 5.99 -5.87
CA GLN A 82 19.04 6.09 -5.28
C GLN A 82 20.13 5.68 -6.28
N GLN A 83 19.89 4.62 -7.05
CA GLN A 83 20.81 4.18 -8.10
C GLN A 83 20.95 5.22 -9.21
N GLN A 84 19.86 5.90 -9.58
CA GLN A 84 19.91 6.98 -10.58
C GLN A 84 20.70 8.19 -10.09
N ILE A 85 20.53 8.59 -8.83
CA ILE A 85 21.31 9.71 -8.25
C ILE A 85 22.80 9.38 -8.24
N ASP A 86 23.16 8.16 -7.84
CA ASP A 86 24.55 7.70 -7.80
C ASP A 86 25.18 7.62 -9.19
N THR A 87 24.45 7.05 -10.17
CA THR A 87 24.92 6.89 -11.56
C THR A 87 25.00 8.22 -12.30
N SER A 88 24.05 9.14 -12.08
CA SER A 88 24.01 10.44 -12.78
C SER A 88 24.94 11.48 -12.15
N GLY A 89 25.43 11.21 -10.94
CA GLY A 89 26.40 12.06 -10.23
C GLY A 89 27.87 11.75 -10.57
N HIS A 90 28.13 10.76 -11.43
CA HIS A 90 29.45 10.38 -11.93
C HIS A 90 29.60 10.74 -13.41
#